data_AF-A0A5D2N931-F1
#
_entry.id   AF-A0A5D2N931-F1
#
_cell.length_a   1.000
_cell.length_b   1.000
_cell.length_c   1.000
_cell.angle_alpha   90.00
_cell.angle_beta   90.00
_cell.angle_gamma   90.00
#
_symmetry.space_group_name_H-M   'P 1'
#
loop_
_entity.id
_entity.type
_entity.pdbx_description
1 polymer ?
#
loop_
_entity_poly.entity_id
_entity_poly.type
_entity_poly.pdbx_seq_one_letter_code
_entity_poly.pdbx_strand_id
1 'polypeptide(L)'
;MAIASLLGWLVTFFFLISLLAIICYQLMCFIDLEIDYINHYDSAVRINKVVMPEFIIQAVFCLVCLITGYYFFFPSLPYSYYNFILLIWTVGKDDDY
;
A
#
# COMPACT_ATOMS: atom_id res chain seq x y z
N MET A 1 -14.23 -13.30 25.46
CA MET A 1 -14.73 -13.19 24.07
C MET A 1 -14.81 -11.73 23.59
N ALA A 2 -15.40 -10.80 24.36
CA ALA A 2 -15.53 -9.38 23.97
C ALA A 2 -14.20 -8.57 23.85
N ILE A 3 -13.19 -8.87 24.68
CA ILE A 3 -11.89 -8.18 24.63
C ILE A 3 -11.12 -8.49 23.34
N ALA A 4 -11.17 -9.74 22.87
CA ALA A 4 -10.48 -10.16 21.65
C ALA A 4 -11.07 -9.48 20.41
N SER A 5 -12.39 -9.36 20.33
CA SER A 5 -13.05 -8.61 19.26
C SER A 5 -12.73 -7.12 19.32
N LEU A 6 -12.75 -6.50 20.51
CA LEU A 6 -12.37 -5.08 20.66
C LEU A 6 -10.94 -4.81 20.15
N LEU A 7 -9.98 -5.68 20.50
CA LEU A 7 -8.60 -5.57 20.03
C LEU A 7 -8.50 -5.75 18.51
N GLY A 8 -9.23 -6.71 17.94
CA GLY A 8 -9.28 -6.89 16.48
C GLY A 8 -9.77 -5.64 15.75
N TRP A 9 -10.85 -5.02 16.22
CA TRP A 9 -11.38 -3.77 15.67
C TRP A 9 -10.42 -2.58 15.83
N LEU A 10 -9.72 -2.50 16.97
CA LEU A 10 -8.73 -1.44 17.19
C LEU A 10 -7.54 -1.59 16.22
N VAL A 11 -7.07 -2.83 16.01
CA VAL A 11 -5.98 -3.12 15.07
C VAL A 11 -6.40 -2.78 13.64
N THR A 12 -7.59 -3.19 13.19
CA THR A 12 -8.07 -2.85 11.85
C THR A 12 -8.23 -1.35 11.64
N PHE A 13 -8.64 -0.60 12.67
CA PHE A 13 -8.71 0.86 12.63
C PHE A 13 -7.34 1.51 12.36
N PHE A 14 -6.28 1.06 13.03
CA PHE A 14 -4.93 1.57 12.78
C PHE A 14 -4.44 1.23 11.36
N PHE A 15 -4.72 0.04 10.85
CA PHE A 15 -4.41 -0.34 9.47
C PHE A 15 -5.10 0.59 8.46
N LEU A 16 -6.39 0.88 8.67
CA LEU A 16 -7.16 1.78 7.79
C LEU A 16 -6.63 3.21 7.81
N ILE A 17 -6.31 3.77 8.98
CA ILE A 17 -5.71 5.10 9.08
C ILE A 17 -4.34 5.14 8.39
N SER A 18 -3.52 4.11 8.57
CA SER A 18 -2.21 4.05 7.93
C SER A 18 -2.32 4.03 6.41
N LEU A 19 -3.24 3.23 5.86
CA LEU A 19 -3.49 3.21 4.42
C LEU A 19 -4.03 4.56 3.92
N LEU A 20 -4.96 5.17 4.66
CA LEU A 20 -5.49 6.48 4.31
C LEU A 20 -4.40 7.56 4.28
N ALA A 21 -3.49 7.56 5.26
CA ALA A 21 -2.37 8.49 5.31
C ALA A 21 -1.43 8.33 4.10
N ILE A 22 -1.16 7.10 3.68
CA ILE A 22 -0.34 6.79 2.50
C ILE A 22 -1.03 7.30 1.22
N ILE A 23 -2.33 7.05 1.06
CA ILE A 23 -3.10 7.54 -0.08
C ILE A 23 -3.12 9.06 -0.12
N CYS A 24 -3.31 9.73 1.03
CA CYS A 24 -3.24 11.19 1.11
C CYS A 24 -1.85 11.73 0.72
N TYR A 25 -0.77 11.04 1.10
CA TYR A 25 0.58 11.41 0.69
C TYR A 25 0.77 11.30 -0.83
N GLN A 26 0.26 10.23 -1.45
CA GLN A 26 0.31 10.07 -2.90
C GLN A 26 -0.52 11.14 -3.62
N LEU A 27 -1.70 11.47 -3.09
CA LEU A 27 -2.55 12.51 -3.63
C LEU A 27 -1.89 13.89 -3.57
N MET A 28 -1.16 14.17 -2.47
CA MET A 28 -0.35 15.39 -2.36
C MET A 28 0.75 15.44 -3.43
N CYS A 29 1.45 14.32 -3.66
CA CYS A 29 2.45 14.24 -4.74
C CYS A 29 1.82 14.48 -6.13
N PHE A 30 0.58 14.04 -6.35
CA PHE A 30 -0.14 14.29 -7.59
C PHE A 30 -0.52 15.75 -7.78
N ILE A 31 -0.93 16.42 -6.70
CA ILE A 31 -1.24 17.86 -6.72
C ILE A 31 0.05 18.68 -6.95
N ASP A 32 1.16 18.30 -6.32
CA ASP A 32 2.47 18.94 -6.54
C ASP A 32 2.91 18.81 -8.02
N LEU A 33 2.54 17.72 -8.69
CA LEU A 33 2.78 17.52 -10.12
C LEU A 33 1.82 18.35 -10.99
N GLU A 34 0.54 18.42 -10.65
CA GLU A 34 -0.47 19.17 -11.42
C GLU A 34 -0.13 20.66 -11.49
N ILE A 35 0.43 21.20 -10.41
CA ILE A 35 0.79 22.62 -10.28
C ILE A 35 2.23 22.87 -10.80
N ASP A 36 2.86 21.88 -11.42
CA ASP A 36 4.22 21.94 -11.99
C ASP A 36 5.31 22.30 -10.94
N TYR A 37 5.04 22.00 -9.66
CA TYR A 37 5.90 22.39 -8.53
C TYR A 37 7.09 21.42 -8.33
N ILE A 38 6.96 20.18 -8.80
CA ILE A 38 7.98 19.12 -8.67
C ILE A 38 8.15 18.36 -9.98
N ASN A 39 9.37 17.94 -10.28
CA ASN A 39 9.66 17.18 -11.50
C ASN A 39 8.99 15.79 -11.45
N HIS A 40 8.46 15.33 -12.58
CA HIS A 40 7.85 14.00 -12.77
C HIS A 40 8.77 12.85 -12.34
N TYR A 41 10.08 13.02 -12.44
CA TYR A 41 11.04 12.02 -11.99
C TYR A 41 11.13 11.95 -10.46
N ASP A 42 11.17 13.09 -9.78
CA ASP A 42 11.27 13.15 -8.32
C ASP A 42 10.00 12.64 -7.62
N SER A 43 8.83 12.95 -8.19
CA SER A 43 7.55 12.42 -7.70
C SER A 43 7.43 10.91 -7.89
N ALA A 44 7.89 10.35 -9.02
CA ALA A 44 7.89 8.91 -9.27
C ALA A 44 8.78 8.16 -8.26
N VAL A 45 9.97 8.69 -7.95
CA VAL A 45 10.87 8.10 -6.94
C VAL A 45 10.23 8.14 -5.55
N ARG A 46 9.57 9.24 -5.18
CA ARG A 46 8.87 9.38 -3.90
C ARG A 46 7.70 8.41 -3.77
N ILE A 47 6.87 8.30 -4.80
CA ILE A 47 5.72 7.39 -4.82
C ILE A 47 6.20 5.94 -4.73
N ASN A 48 7.23 5.56 -5.49
CA ASN A 48 7.76 4.18 -5.47
C ASN A 48 8.31 3.77 -4.10
N LYS A 49 8.89 4.70 -3.32
CA LYS A 49 9.32 4.43 -1.95
C LYS A 49 8.16 4.21 -0.98
N VAL A 50 7.01 4.82 -1.24
CA VAL A 50 5.82 4.76 -0.38
C VAL A 50 4.85 3.65 -0.81
N VAL A 51 4.91 3.22 -2.07
CA VAL A 51 4.10 2.10 -2.56
C VAL A 51 4.50 0.78 -1.90
N MET A 52 5.81 0.57 -1.64
CA MET A 52 6.31 -0.65 -0.99
C MET A 52 5.71 -0.87 0.41
N PRO A 53 5.74 0.11 1.35
CA PRO A 53 5.07 -0.06 2.64
C PRO A 53 3.54 -0.15 2.54
N GLU A 54 2.91 0.51 1.57
CA GLU A 54 1.46 0.37 1.32
C GLU A 54 1.06 -1.09 1.04
N PHE A 55 1.80 -1.75 0.14
CA PHE A 55 1.54 -3.14 -0.22
C PHE A 55 1.72 -4.09 0.94
N ILE A 56 2.75 -3.88 1.77
CA ILE A 56 3.00 -4.71 2.96
C ILE A 56 1.84 -4.57 3.94
N ILE A 57 1.41 -3.35 4.23
CA ILE A 57 0.31 -3.06 5.16
C ILE A 57 -1.01 -3.66 4.64
N GLN A 58 -1.28 -3.54 3.33
CA GLN A 58 -2.48 -4.09 2.71
C GLN A 58 -2.47 -5.62 2.64
N ALA A 59 -1.31 -6.25 2.38
CA ALA A 59 -1.16 -7.71 2.40
C ALA A 59 -1.38 -8.28 3.82
N VAL A 60 -0.77 -7.65 4.83
CA VAL A 60 -0.96 -8.02 6.25
C VAL A 60 -2.43 -7.85 6.64
N PHE A 61 -3.06 -6.74 6.27
CA PHE A 61 -4.47 -6.50 6.53
C PHE A 61 -5.37 -7.57 5.88
N CYS A 62 -5.11 -7.92 4.62
CA CYS A 62 -5.86 -8.96 3.92
C CYS A 62 -5.70 -10.34 4.59
N LEU A 63 -4.50 -10.70 5.05
CA LEU A 63 -4.27 -11.96 5.78
C LEU A 63 -5.05 -12.00 7.11
N VAL A 64 -5.06 -10.88 7.85
CA VAL A 64 -5.85 -10.75 9.09
C VAL A 64 -7.35 -10.86 8.81
N CYS A 65 -7.85 -10.24 7.74
CA CYS A 65 -9.25 -10.38 7.32
C CYS A 65 -9.61 -11.81 6.91
N LEU A 66 -8.70 -12.54 6.24
CA LEU A 66 -8.89 -13.93 5.82
C LEU A 66 -9.00 -14.86 7.03
N ILE A 67 -8.12 -14.70 8.03
CA ILE A 67 -8.19 -15.44 9.30
C ILE A 67 -9.50 -15.15 10.05
N THR A 68 -10.01 -13.92 9.94
CA THR A 68 -11.24 -13.49 10.60
C THR A 68 -12.51 -13.86 9.82
N GLY A 69 -12.39 -14.46 8.62
CA GLY A 69 -13.52 -14.91 7.80
C GLY A 69 -14.21 -13.81 6.97
N TYR A 70 -13.58 -12.65 6.82
CA TYR A 70 -14.08 -11.56 5.98
C TYR A 70 -13.50 -11.69 4.56
N TYR A 71 -14.22 -12.38 3.68
CA TYR A 71 -13.79 -12.67 2.30
C TYR A 71 -13.92 -11.50 1.31
N PHE A 72 -14.39 -10.33 1.76
CA PHE A 72 -14.67 -9.19 0.86
C PHE A 72 -13.40 -8.55 0.29
N PHE A 73 -12.27 -8.63 1.00
CA PHE A 73 -11.00 -8.00 0.59
C PHE A 73 -10.12 -8.87 -0.34
N PHE A 74 -10.56 -10.10 -0.64
CA PHE A 74 -9.84 -11.05 -1.49
C PHE A 74 -9.46 -10.54 -2.90
N PRO A 75 -10.27 -9.69 -3.58
CA PRO A 75 -9.91 -9.15 -4.88
C PRO A 75 -8.67 -8.25 -4.89
N SER A 76 -8.19 -7.80 -3.72
CA SER A 76 -7.01 -6.95 -3.61
C SER A 76 -5.68 -7.72 -3.71
N LEU A 77 -5.71 -9.05 -3.52
CA LEU A 77 -4.54 -9.94 -3.61
C LEU A 77 -3.89 -10.00 -5.00
N PRO A 78 -4.63 -10.18 -6.11
CA PRO A 78 -4.03 -10.19 -7.45
C PRO A 78 -3.37 -8.85 -7.82
N TYR A 79 -3.94 -7.74 -7.34
CA TYR A 79 -3.33 -6.41 -7.54
C TYR A 79 -1.99 -6.29 -6.80
N SER A 80 -1.92 -6.72 -5.54
CA SER A 80 -0.66 -6.71 -4.77
C SER A 80 0.40 -7.59 -5.44
N TYR A 81 0.04 -8.81 -5.85
CA TYR A 81 0.96 -9.74 -6.51
C TYR A 81 1.53 -9.19 -7.83
N TYR A 82 0.70 -8.57 -8.66
CA TYR A 82 1.14 -7.95 -9.91
C TYR A 82 2.16 -6.83 -9.68
N ASN A 83 1.92 -5.99 -8.67
CA ASN A 83 2.84 -4.91 -8.32
C ASN A 83 4.16 -5.42 -7.72
N PHE A 84 4.15 -6.50 -6.93
CA PHE A 84 5.38 -7.15 -6.46
C PHE A 84 6.23 -7.69 -7.60
N ILE A 85 5.61 -8.31 -8.61
CA ILE A 85 6.32 -8.77 -9.80
C ILE A 85 6.94 -7.60 -10.54
N LEU A 86 6.19 -6.51 -10.76
CA LEU A 86 6.71 -5.31 -11.41
C LEU A 86 7.91 -4.69 -10.66
N LEU A 87 7.88 -4.73 -9.33
CA LEU A 87 8.97 -4.22 -8.50
C LEU A 87 10.22 -5.10 -8.60
N ILE A 88 10.07 -6.42 -8.54
CA ILE A 88 11.18 -7.37 -8.78
C ILE A 88 11.75 -7.19 -10.19
N TRP A 89 10.89 -7.00 -11.18
CA TRP A 89 11.29 -6.84 -12.57
C TRP A 89 12.04 -5.52 -12.80
N THR A 90 11.64 -4.45 -12.12
CA THR A 90 12.34 -3.16 -12.19
C THR A 90 13.70 -3.21 -11.49
N VAL A 91 13.77 -3.79 -10.28
CA VAL A 91 15.03 -3.95 -9.53
C VAL A 91 16.04 -4.82 -10.29
N GLY A 92 15.59 -5.92 -10.89
CA GLY A 92 16.48 -6.79 -11.67
C GLY A 92 16.97 -6.18 -12.99
N LYS A 93 16.40 -5.06 -13.43
CA LYS A 93 16.78 -4.39 -14.67
C LYS A 93 17.92 -3.37 -14.50
N ASP A 94 18.17 -2.92 -13.26
CA ASP A 94 19.29 -2.03 -12.92
C ASP A 94 20.64 -2.77 -12.88
N ASP A 95 20.65 -4.11 -12.77
CA ASP A 95 21.88 -4.93 -12.78
C ASP A 95 22.38 -5.27 -14.20
N ASP A 96 21.60 -4.98 -15.24
CA ASP A 96 21.89 -5.32 -16.66
C ASP A 96 22.50 -4.14 -17.47
N TYR A 97 22.91 -3.04 -16.82
CA TYR A 97 23.60 -1.90 -17.45
C TYR A 97 24.93 -1.55 -16.77
#